data_AF-A0A642C5K4-F1
#
_entry.id   AF-A0A642C5K4-F1
#
_cell.length_a   1.000
_cell.length_b   1.000
_cell.length_c   1.000
_cell.angle_alpha   90.00
_cell.angle_beta   90.00
_cell.angle_gamma   90.00
#
_symmetry.space_group_name_H-M   'P 1'
#
loop_
_entity.id
_entity.type
_entity.pdbx_description
1 polymer ?
#
loop_
_entity_poly.entity_id
_entity_poly.type
_entity_poly.pdbx_seq_one_letter_code
_entity_poly.pdbx_strand_id
1 'polypeptide(L)' 'YFATHTVLTRSDMQSLCQFTHSMAARHIRRLKEEGSLQNIGIRTQPIYVPCPGHYGK' A
#
# COMPACT_ATOMS: atom_id res chain seq x y z
N TYR A 1 9.61 4.92 -0.48
CA TYR A 1 8.97 4.29 -1.65
C TYR A 1 8.18 5.30 -2.47
N PHE A 2 7.20 6.01 -1.87
CA PHE A 2 6.36 6.96 -2.62
C PHE A 2 7.07 8.21 -3.17
N ALA A 3 8.31 8.47 -2.78
CA ALA A 3 9.16 9.48 -3.41
C ALA A 3 9.57 9.13 -4.86
N THR A 4 9.63 7.83 -5.19
CA THR A 4 10.04 7.33 -6.52
C THR A 4 8.92 6.58 -7.24
N HIS A 5 7.96 6.02 -6.51
CA HIS A 5 6.86 5.22 -7.06
C HIS A 5 5.52 5.89 -6.74
N THR A 6 4.61 5.95 -7.71
CA THR A 6 3.30 6.60 -7.51
C THR A 6 2.26 5.69 -6.87
N VAL A 7 2.44 4.38 -6.99
CA VAL A 7 1.51 3.34 -6.55
C VAL A 7 2.24 2.25 -5.79
N LEU A 8 1.53 1.60 -4.87
CA LEU A 8 1.99 0.45 -4.10
C LEU A 8 1.05 -0.73 -4.34
N THR A 9 1.61 -1.89 -4.63
CA THR A 9 0.88 -3.16 -4.64
C THR A 9 1.21 -4.00 -3.41
N ARG A 10 0.45 -5.08 -3.19
CA ARG A 10 0.78 -6.04 -2.13
C ARG A 10 2.13 -6.70 -2.35
N SER A 11 2.46 -7.04 -3.59
CA SER A 11 3.74 -7.67 -3.94
C SER A 11 4.92 -6.73 -3.67
N ASP A 12 4.74 -5.43 -3.92
CA ASP A 12 5.74 -4.42 -3.55
C ASP A 12 5.94 -4.39 -2.04
N MET A 13 4.85 -4.29 -1.26
CA MET A 13 4.95 -4.27 0.20
C MET A 13 5.57 -5.56 0.76
N GLN A 14 5.29 -6.70 0.12
CA GLN A 14 5.91 -7.97 0.46
C GLN A 14 7.42 -7.93 0.23
N SER A 15 7.86 -7.46 -0.94
CA SER A 15 9.28 -7.43 -1.32
C SER A 15 10.07 -6.38 -0.54
N LEU A 16 9.48 -5.19 -0.36
CA LEU A 16 10.11 -4.07 0.36
C LEU A 16 10.33 -4.40 1.84
N CYS A 17 9.37 -5.05 2.48
CA CYS A 17 9.43 -5.36 3.91
C CYS A 17 9.88 -6.80 4.20
N GLN A 18 10.21 -7.59 3.16
CA GLN A 18 10.51 -9.03 3.27
C GLN A 18 9.43 -9.80 4.05
N PHE A 19 8.18 -9.40 3.85
CA PHE A 19 7.04 -9.99 4.54
C PHE A 19 6.57 -11.27 3.88
N THR A 20 5.84 -12.08 4.64
CA THR A 20 4.96 -13.08 4.03
C THR A 20 3.77 -12.38 3.37
N HIS A 21 3.10 -13.09 2.47
CA HIS A 21 1.89 -12.58 1.82
C HIS A 21 0.84 -12.09 2.83
N SER A 22 0.60 -12.85 3.90
CA SER A 22 -0.41 -12.53 4.92
C SER A 22 -0.03 -11.29 5.74
N MET A 23 1.26 -11.14 6.08
CA MET A 23 1.75 -9.95 6.77
C MET A 23 1.63 -8.70 5.91
N ALA A 24 2.03 -8.77 4.63
CA ALA A 24 1.88 -7.64 3.71
C ALA A 24 0.40 -7.21 3.58
N ALA A 25 -0.52 -8.16 3.41
CA ALA A 25 -1.95 -7.86 3.34
C ALA A 25 -2.49 -7.23 4.64
N ARG A 26 -2.05 -7.72 5.81
CA ARG A 26 -2.44 -7.17 7.12
C ARG A 26 -1.94 -5.73 7.29
N HIS A 27 -0.69 -5.46 6.93
CA HIS A 27 -0.12 -4.11 7.03
C HIS A 27 -0.81 -3.12 6.10
N ILE A 28 -1.10 -3.51 4.85
CA ILE A 28 -1.85 -2.65 3.93
C ILE A 28 -3.24 -2.35 4.50
N ARG A 29 -3.93 -3.34 5.06
CA ARG A 29 -5.25 -3.12 5.67
C ARG A 29 -5.17 -2.09 6.79
N ARG A 30 -4.20 -2.24 7.70
CA ARG A 30 -3.96 -1.28 8.78
C ARG A 30 -3.71 0.13 8.25
N LEU A 31 -2.84 0.28 7.24
CA LEU A 31 -2.55 1.59 6.64
C LEU A 31 -3.76 2.23 5.95
N LYS A 32 -4.69 1.42 5.43
CA LYS A 32 -5.97 1.92 4.91
C LYS A 32 -6.91 2.37 6.02
N GLU A 33 -6.99 1.61 7.11
CA GLU A 33 -7.82 1.94 8.28
C GLU A 33 -7.31 3.22 8.98
N GLU A 34 -5.99 3.41 9.03
CA GLU A 34 -5.34 4.64 9.50
C GLU A 34 -5.53 5.83 8.53
N GLY A 35 -6.08 5.60 7.34
CA GLY A 35 -6.33 6.64 6.34
C GLY A 35 -5.09 7.09 5.56
N SER A 36 -3.95 6.39 5.71
CA SER A 36 -2.70 6.73 5.01
C SER A 36 -2.67 6.20 3.57
N LEU A 37 -3.40 5.12 3.28
CA LEU A 37 -3.51 4.53 1.94
C LEU A 37 -4.96 4.41 1.47
N GLN A 38 -5.17 4.61 0.17
CA GLN A 38 -6.45 4.39 -0.50
C GLN A 38 -6.29 3.32 -1.60
N ASN A 39 -7.26 2.42 -1.73
CA ASN A 39 -7.30 1.49 -2.87
C ASN A 39 -8.02 2.16 -4.04
N ILE A 40 -7.36 2.28 -5.18
CA ILE A 40 -7.93 2.76 -6.44
C ILE A 40 -8.13 1.64 -7.47
N GLY A 41 -7.62 0.44 -7.18
CA GLY A 41 -7.75 -0.74 -8.03
C GLY A 41 -9.05 -1.51 -7.79
N ILE A 42 -9.31 -2.47 -8.68
CA ILE A 42 -10.43 -3.42 -8.54
C ILE A 42 -10.14 -4.47 -7.47
N ARG A 43 -11.17 -5.15 -6.98
CA ARG A 43 -11.06 -6.12 -5.86
C ARG A 43 -10.01 -7.21 -6.08
N THR A 44 -9.91 -7.73 -7.30
CA THR A 44 -8.99 -8.82 -7.68
C THR A 44 -7.56 -8.34 -7.94
N GLN A 45 -7.39 -7.06 -8.26
CA GLN A 45 -6.11 -6.44 -8.55
C GLN A 45 -6.03 -5.07 -7.84
N PRO A 46 -5.87 -5.08 -6.50
CA PRO A 46 -5.84 -3.84 -5.74
C PRO A 46 -4.52 -3.11 -5.96
N ILE A 47 -4.61 -1.80 -6.11
CA ILE A 47 -3.44 -0.91 -6.19
C ILE A 47 -3.71 0.28 -5.28
N TYR A 48 -2.71 0.60 -4.47
CA TYR A 48 -2.82 1.54 -3.38
C TYR A 48 -2.04 2.81 -3.67
N VAL A 49 -2.63 3.95 -3.31
CA VAL A 49 -2.01 5.27 -3.40
C VAL A 49 -1.99 5.93 -2.03
N PRO A 50 -1.01 6.80 -1.73
CA PRO A 50 -1.01 7.57 -0.50
C PRO A 50 -2.19 8.56 -0.52
N CYS A 51 -2.86 8.70 0.62
CA CYS A 51 -3.84 9.76 0.80
C CYS A 51 -3.14 11.14 0.86
N PRO A 52 -3.84 12.24 0.55
CA PRO A 52 -3.27 13.58 0.65
C PRO A 52 -2.66 13.85 2.03
N GLY A 53 -1.49 14.47 2.08
CA GLY A 53 -0.76 14.77 3.31
C GLY A 53 0.05 13.60 3.87
N HIS A 54 0.02 12.43 3.24
CA HIS A 54 0.79 11.25 3.66
C HIS A 54 1.94 10.95 2.68
N TYR A 55 3.09 10.55 3.25
CA TYR A 55 4.28 10.13 2.50
C TYR A 55 4.81 11.14 1.46
N GLY A 56 4.55 12.44 1.66
CA GLY A 56 5.08 13.54 0.83
C GLY A 56 4.28 13.85 -0.44
N LYS A 57 2.97 13.55 -0.47
CA LYS A 57 2.04 13.95 -1.54
C LYS A 57 0.93 14.87 -1.07
#